data_AF-A0A9D5SKJ7-F1
#
_entry.id   AF-A0A9D5SKJ7-F1
#
_cell.length_a   1.000
_cell.length_b   1.000
_cell.length_c   1.000
_cell.angle_alpha   90.00
_cell.angle_beta   90.00
_cell.angle_gamma   90.00
#
_symmetry.space_group_name_H-M   'P 1'
#
loop_
_entity.id
_entity.type
_entity.pdbx_description
1 polymer ?
#
loop_
_entity_poly.entity_id
_entity_poly.type
_entity_poly.pdbx_seq_one_letter_code
_entity_poly.pdbx_strand_id
1 'polypeptide(L)'
;MRLNSNERRERLVRILMLRGRAPIGQLAQELEVSERTVMRDIDILSTSRPIFSLPGKGGGVFLIDTYSIYPHALQESEASLLKKIISEAEESSICSLNTAEIKILKDILAFYSAKRNLKGKRK
;
A
#
# COMPACT_ATOMS: atom_id res chain seq x y z
N MET A 1 -15.48 -13.42 14.64
CA MET A 1 -14.27 -13.56 15.49
C MET A 1 -13.85 -12.17 15.91
N ARG A 2 -13.82 -11.85 17.22
CA ARG A 2 -13.38 -10.52 17.69
C ARG A 2 -11.87 -10.39 17.43
N LEU A 3 -11.47 -9.35 16.67
CA LEU A 3 -10.07 -9.04 16.46
C LEU A 3 -9.41 -8.68 17.80
N ASN A 4 -8.25 -9.27 18.08
CA ASN A 4 -7.45 -8.79 19.21
C ASN A 4 -6.84 -7.40 18.90
N SER A 5 -6.26 -6.74 19.90
CA SER A 5 -5.76 -5.38 19.72
C SER A 5 -4.64 -5.24 18.69
N ASN A 6 -3.76 -6.24 18.54
CA ASN A 6 -2.71 -6.20 17.52
C ASN A 6 -3.27 -6.40 16.13
N GLU A 7 -4.13 -7.41 15.92
CA GLU A 7 -4.78 -7.67 14.64
C GLU A 7 -5.60 -6.48 14.16
N ARG A 8 -6.34 -5.84 15.07
CA ARG A 8 -7.12 -4.64 14.78
C ARG A 8 -6.23 -3.48 14.32
N ARG A 9 -5.12 -3.22 15.03
CA ARG A 9 -4.14 -2.20 14.65
C ARG A 9 -3.50 -2.47 13.28
N GLU A 10 -3.15 -3.72 12.99
CA GLU A 10 -2.63 -4.08 11.66
C GLU A 10 -3.68 -3.92 10.56
N ARG A 11 -4.94 -4.22 10.86
CA ARG A 11 -6.04 -4.00 9.92
C ARG A 11 -6.30 -2.52 9.67
N LEU A 12 -6.24 -1.68 10.70
CA LEU A 12 -6.33 -0.22 10.57
C LEU A 12 -5.26 0.31 9.61
N VAL A 13 -4.00 -0.09 9.80
CA VAL A 13 -2.90 0.35 8.92
C VAL A 13 -3.10 -0.11 7.49
N ARG A 14 -3.55 -1.36 7.27
CA ARG A 14 -3.88 -1.84 5.91
C ARG A 14 -4.98 -1.02 5.23
N ILE A 15 -6.03 -0.64 5.97
CA ILE A 15 -7.08 0.23 5.43
C ILE A 15 -6.49 1.56 4.98
N LEU A 16 -5.62 2.18 5.80
CA LEU A 16 -4.96 3.44 5.46
C LEU A 16 -3.98 3.31 4.28
N MET A 17 -3.26 2.19 4.16
CA MET A 17 -2.38 1.94 3.01
C MET A 17 -3.16 1.80 1.69
N LEU A 18 -4.33 1.19 1.72
CA LEU A 18 -5.17 0.99 0.53
C LEU A 18 -5.92 2.26 0.12
N ARG A 19 -6.46 3.01 1.10
CA ARG A 19 -7.31 4.18 0.84
C ARG A 19 -6.56 5.51 0.90
N GLY A 20 -5.34 5.53 1.42
CA GLY A 20 -4.56 6.73 1.75
C GLY A 20 -5.09 7.47 2.98
N ARG A 21 -6.41 7.68 3.05
CA ARG A 21 -7.10 8.41 4.11
C ARG A 21 -8.45 7.78 4.47
N ALA A 22 -8.84 7.85 5.74
CA ALA A 22 -10.16 7.41 6.20
C ALA A 22 -10.66 8.24 7.41
N PRO A 23 -11.95 8.60 7.47
CA PRO A 23 -12.56 9.18 8.68
C PRO A 23 -12.56 8.18 9.85
N ILE A 24 -12.45 8.69 11.08
CA ILE A 24 -12.47 7.86 12.30
C ILE A 24 -13.77 7.04 12.40
N GLY A 25 -14.92 7.65 12.12
CA GLY A 25 -16.21 6.95 12.15
C GLY A 25 -16.31 5.79 11.16
N GLN A 26 -15.70 5.91 9.97
CA GLN A 26 -15.65 4.81 9.00
C GLN A 26 -14.74 3.68 9.49
N LEU A 27 -13.56 4.02 10.04
CA LEU A 27 -12.67 3.04 10.64
C LEU A 27 -13.34 2.30 11.81
N ALA A 28 -14.10 3.02 12.64
CA ALA A 28 -14.85 2.47 13.76
C ALA A 28 -15.90 1.46 13.30
N GLN A 29 -16.67 1.81 12.26
CA GLN A 29 -17.67 0.94 11.67
C GLN A 29 -17.05 -0.34 11.06
N GLU A 30 -15.98 -0.19 10.28
CA GLU A 30 -15.34 -1.32 9.58
C GLU A 30 -14.55 -2.26 10.49
N LEU A 31 -13.99 -1.72 11.59
CA LEU A 31 -13.27 -2.49 12.60
C LEU A 31 -14.19 -2.98 13.73
N GLU A 32 -15.49 -2.66 13.67
CA GLU A 32 -16.50 -3.02 14.69
C GLU A 32 -16.11 -2.58 16.11
N VAL A 33 -15.58 -1.36 16.23
CA VAL A 33 -15.16 -0.76 17.51
C VAL A 33 -15.66 0.67 17.66
N SER A 34 -15.55 1.23 18.87
CA SER A 34 -15.86 2.64 19.10
C SER A 34 -14.81 3.56 18.46
N GLU A 35 -15.20 4.80 18.13
CA GLU A 35 -14.27 5.85 17.69
C GLU A 35 -13.16 6.11 18.73
N ARG A 36 -13.49 6.01 20.03
CA ARG A 36 -12.50 6.10 21.12
C ARG A 36 -11.43 5.01 21.03
N THR A 37 -11.81 3.79 20.63
CA THR A 37 -10.86 2.68 20.42
C THR A 37 -9.96 2.97 19.23
N VAL A 38 -10.53 3.46 18.12
CA VAL A 38 -9.76 3.84 16.93
C VAL A 38 -8.74 4.94 17.27
N MET A 39 -9.16 5.98 17.98
CA MET A 39 -8.26 7.06 18.43
C MET A 39 -7.12 6.51 19.29
N ARG A 40 -7.43 5.65 20.27
CA ARG A 40 -6.41 5.02 21.12
C ARG A 40 -5.43 4.15 20.32
N ASP A 41 -5.91 3.42 19.32
CA ASP A 41 -5.06 2.63 18.45
C ASP A 41 -4.17 3.51 17.56
N ILE A 42 -4.70 4.64 17.08
CA ILE A 42 -3.93 5.64 16.33
C ILE A 42 -2.84 6.24 17.21
N ASP A 43 -3.14 6.63 18.45
CA ASP A 43 -2.15 7.17 19.39
C ASP A 43 -1.00 6.18 19.56
N ILE A 44 -1.30 4.89 19.79
CA ILE A 44 -0.29 3.83 19.92
C ILE A 44 0.51 3.68 18.61
N LEU A 45 -0.16 3.59 17.46
CA LEU A 45 0.51 3.40 16.18
C LEU A 45 1.37 4.61 15.78
N SER A 46 0.94 5.82 16.11
CA SER A 46 1.64 7.07 15.79
C SER A 46 3.03 7.18 16.43
N THR A 47 3.28 6.41 17.49
CA THR A 47 4.61 6.33 18.14
C THR A 47 5.65 5.59 17.30
N SER A 48 5.21 4.73 16.38
CA SER A 48 6.10 3.83 15.60
C SER A 48 5.86 3.91 14.09
N ARG A 49 4.78 4.55 13.66
CA ARG A 49 4.36 4.71 12.26
C ARG A 49 3.92 6.17 12.05
N PRO A 50 4.18 6.79 10.89
CA PRO A 50 3.78 8.16 10.57
C PRO A 50 2.30 8.22 10.14
N ILE A 51 1.44 7.84 11.09
CA ILE A 51 -0.01 8.02 11.03
C ILE A 51 -0.33 9.38 11.64
N PHE A 52 -1.15 10.16 10.94
CA PHE A 52 -1.59 11.47 11.37
C PHE A 52 -3.10 11.58 11.27
N SER A 53 -3.68 12.50 12.04
CA SER A 53 -5.10 12.84 11.98
C SER A 53 -5.27 14.34 11.75
N LEU A 54 -6.23 14.70 10.89
CA LEU A 54 -6.65 16.09 10.68
C LEU A 54 -8.11 16.23 11.15
N PRO A 55 -8.42 17.22 12.01
CA PRO A 55 -9.79 17.47 12.43
C PRO A 55 -10.61 18.20 11.34
N GLY A 56 -11.94 18.17 11.46
CA GLY A 56 -12.86 18.97 10.65
C GLY A 56 -13.44 18.27 9.41
N LYS A 57 -14.22 19.03 8.64
CA LYS A 57 -14.95 18.54 7.46
C LYS A 57 -13.97 18.26 6.31
N GLY A 58 -13.79 16.98 5.98
CA GLY A 58 -12.75 16.54 5.04
C GLY A 58 -11.42 16.14 5.70
N GLY A 59 -11.37 16.17 7.04
CA GLY A 59 -10.31 15.58 7.83
C GLY A 59 -10.37 14.04 7.84
N GLY A 60 -9.60 13.43 8.74
CA GLY A 60 -9.48 11.98 8.84
C GLY A 60 -8.06 11.56 9.19
N VAL A 61 -7.88 10.24 9.23
CA VAL A 61 -6.64 9.57 9.57
C VAL A 61 -5.96 9.16 8.27
N PHE A 62 -4.65 9.40 8.15
CA PHE A 62 -3.88 9.09 6.96
C PHE A 62 -2.45 8.73 7.31
N LEU A 63 -1.80 8.03 6.39
CA LEU A 63 -0.36 7.86 6.37
C LEU A 63 0.25 9.01 5.55
N ILE A 64 1.36 9.60 6.00
CA ILE A 64 2.10 10.53 5.14
C ILE A 64 2.51 9.78 3.86
N ASP A 65 2.37 10.44 2.71
CA ASP A 65 2.55 9.90 1.35
C ASP A 65 3.92 9.20 1.13
N THR A 66 4.91 9.51 1.98
CA THR A 66 6.25 8.89 2.00
C THR A 66 6.31 7.58 2.80
N TYR A 67 5.31 7.25 3.62
CA TYR A 67 5.18 5.97 4.32
C TYR A 67 4.40 4.96 3.49
N SER A 68 4.86 4.78 2.28
CA SER A 68 4.72 3.51 1.62
C SER A 68 5.78 2.57 2.20
N ILE A 69 5.48 1.91 3.33
CA ILE A 69 6.19 0.66 3.61
C ILE A 69 5.61 -0.36 2.62
N TYR A 70 6.20 -0.33 1.43
CA TYR A 70 5.96 -1.20 0.29
C TYR A 70 4.49 -1.43 -0.04
N PRO A 71 3.87 -0.60 -0.89
CA PRO A 71 2.59 -1.00 -1.44
C PRO A 71 2.80 -2.31 -2.21
N HIS A 72 3.97 -2.53 -2.83
CA HIS A 72 4.17 -3.62 -3.79
C HIS A 72 5.59 -4.19 -3.70
N ALA A 73 5.81 -5.14 -2.78
CA ALA A 73 6.94 -6.05 -2.93
C ALA A 73 6.67 -6.92 -4.17
N LEU A 74 7.68 -7.09 -5.03
CA LEU A 74 7.60 -8.02 -6.15
C LEU A 74 7.24 -9.41 -5.61
N GLN A 75 6.28 -10.07 -6.23
CA GLN A 75 6.07 -11.50 -6.00
C GLN A 75 7.34 -12.25 -6.38
N GLU A 76 7.57 -13.42 -5.80
CA GLU A 76 8.79 -14.20 -6.04
C GLU A 76 8.99 -14.50 -7.53
N SER A 77 7.91 -14.76 -8.27
CA SER A 77 7.91 -14.95 -9.72
C SER A 77 8.29 -13.68 -10.50
N GLU A 78 7.80 -12.52 -10.07
CA GLU A 78 8.12 -11.23 -10.67
C GLU A 78 9.58 -10.85 -10.43
N ALA A 79 10.06 -11.01 -9.20
CA ALA A 79 11.44 -10.74 -8.83
C ALA A 79 12.42 -11.68 -9.55
N SER A 80 12.10 -12.96 -9.64
CA SER A 80 12.92 -13.95 -10.34
C SER A 80 13.00 -13.65 -11.84
N LEU A 81 11.88 -13.27 -12.46
CA LEU A 81 11.86 -12.85 -13.86
C LEU A 81 12.72 -11.61 -14.10
N LEU A 82 12.57 -10.57 -13.28
CA LEU A 82 13.37 -9.35 -13.44
C LEU A 82 14.87 -9.59 -13.25
N LYS A 83 15.25 -10.47 -12.31
CA LYS A 83 16.65 -10.90 -12.14
C LYS A 83 17.19 -11.64 -13.36
N LYS A 84 16.40 -12.57 -13.92
CA LYS A 84 16.75 -13.28 -15.16
C LYS A 84 16.99 -12.31 -16.31
N ILE A 85 16.09 -11.35 -16.49
CA ILE A 85 16.22 -10.32 -17.55
C ILE A 85 17.51 -9.51 -17.37
N ILE A 86 17.84 -9.09 -16.14
CA ILE A 86 19.07 -8.34 -15.88
C ILE A 86 20.31 -9.19 -16.22
N SER A 87 20.37 -10.43 -15.73
CA SER A 87 21.49 -11.35 -15.99
C SER A 87 21.67 -11.61 -17.48
N GLU A 88 20.58 -11.88 -18.20
CA GLU A 88 20.64 -12.11 -19.64
C GLU A 88 21.04 -10.84 -20.39
N ALA A 89 20.55 -9.67 -20.00
CA ALA A 89 20.90 -8.40 -20.65
C ALA A 89 22.36 -7.99 -20.44
N GLU A 90 22.97 -8.37 -19.31
CA GLU A 90 24.40 -8.16 -19.04
C GLU A 90 25.29 -9.10 -19.88
N GLU A 91 24.86 -10.33 -20.09
CA GLU A 91 25.62 -11.35 -20.82
C GLU A 91 25.33 -11.35 -22.34
N SER A 92 24.16 -10.86 -22.76
CA SER A 92 23.68 -10.91 -24.14
C SER A 92 22.66 -9.81 -24.42
N SER A 93 22.75 -9.17 -25.58
CA SER A 93 21.81 -8.10 -25.97
C SER A 93 20.36 -8.57 -26.23
N ILE A 94 20.06 -9.85 -26.01
CA ILE A 94 18.77 -10.48 -26.29
C ILE A 94 18.36 -11.32 -25.08
N CYS A 95 17.20 -11.02 -24.49
CA CYS A 95 16.59 -11.85 -23.45
C CYS A 95 15.58 -12.83 -24.06
N SER A 96 15.65 -14.10 -23.66
CA SER A 96 14.72 -15.15 -24.12
C SER A 96 13.66 -15.42 -23.05
N LEU A 97 12.47 -14.87 -23.27
CA LEU A 97 11.33 -15.01 -22.37
C LEU A 97 10.26 -15.95 -22.94
N ASN A 98 9.71 -16.82 -22.11
CA ASN A 98 8.57 -17.66 -22.47
C ASN A 98 7.23 -16.91 -22.35
N THR A 99 6.14 -17.52 -22.81
CA THR A 99 4.80 -16.89 -22.82
C THR A 99 4.30 -16.49 -21.41
N ALA A 100 4.62 -17.26 -20.37
CA ALA A 100 4.23 -16.96 -19.00
C ALA A 100 5.05 -15.78 -18.43
N GLU A 101 6.36 -15.75 -18.68
CA GLU A 101 7.24 -14.66 -18.32
C GLU A 101 6.84 -13.35 -19.01
N ILE A 102 6.50 -13.39 -20.30
CA ILE A 102 5.98 -12.22 -21.04
C ILE A 102 4.68 -11.72 -20.43
N LYS A 103 3.78 -12.62 -19.98
CA LYS A 103 2.54 -12.23 -19.32
C LYS A 103 2.82 -11.52 -17.99
N ILE A 104 3.69 -12.09 -17.15
CA ILE A 104 4.10 -11.49 -15.87
C ILE A 104 4.71 -10.10 -16.11
N LEU A 105 5.58 -9.96 -17.12
CA LEU A 105 6.19 -8.68 -17.44
C LEU A 105 5.15 -7.62 -17.87
N LYS A 106 4.13 -8.03 -18.65
CA LYS A 106 3.01 -7.16 -19.01
C LYS A 106 2.17 -6.76 -17.80
N ASP A 107 1.91 -7.69 -16.89
CA ASP A 107 1.15 -7.45 -15.68
C ASP A 107 1.89 -6.46 -14.76
N ILE A 108 3.21 -6.65 -14.57
CA ILE A 108 4.09 -5.68 -13.88
C ILE A 108 3.99 -4.32 -14.56
N LEU A 109 4.15 -4.25 -15.89
CA LEU A 109 4.15 -2.99 -16.62
C LEU A 109 2.80 -2.25 -16.49
N ALA A 110 1.67 -2.94 -16.67
CA ALA A 110 0.34 -2.35 -16.55
C ALA A 110 0.10 -1.80 -15.14
N PHE A 111 0.56 -2.52 -14.13
CA PHE A 111 0.36 -2.17 -12.74
C PHE A 111 1.21 -0.97 -12.29
N TYR A 112 2.50 -0.93 -12.67
CA TYR A 112 3.39 0.16 -12.31
C TYR A 112 3.28 1.39 -13.22
N SER A 113 2.80 1.25 -14.46
CA SER A 113 2.55 2.40 -15.35
C SER A 113 1.29 3.19 -14.97
N ALA A 114 0.28 2.55 -14.37
CA ALA A 114 -1.00 3.17 -14.04
C ALA A 114 -0.92 4.24 -12.92
N LYS A 115 0.06 4.16 -12.00
CA LYS A 115 0.14 5.05 -10.83
C LYS A 115 0.89 6.38 -11.06
N ARG A 116 1.43 6.66 -12.26
CA ARG A 116 2.16 7.92 -12.54
C ARG A 116 1.29 9.12 -12.95
N ASN A 117 -0.03 8.97 -13.12
CA ASN A 117 -0.95 10.03 -13.59
C ASN A 117 -1.76 10.72 -12.47
N LEU A 118 -1.12 11.15 -11.38
CA LEU A 118 -1.78 11.97 -10.33
C LEU A 118 -1.11 13.32 -10.04
N LYS A 119 -0.36 13.88 -11.00
CA LYS A 119 -0.01 15.30 -11.01
C LYS A 119 -0.47 15.96 -12.29
N GLY A 120 -1.68 16.52 -12.27
CA GLY A 120 -2.18 17.37 -13.33
C GLY A 120 -3.52 18.01 -12.97
N LYS A 121 -3.47 19.32 -12.65
CA LYS A 121 -4.59 20.25 -12.42
C LYS A 121 -5.18 20.25 -11.00
N ARG A 122 -4.55 21.01 -10.12
CA ARG A 122 -5.31 21.94 -9.27
C ARG A 122 -5.53 23.21 -10.11
N LYS A 123 -6.78 23.44 -10.51
CA LYS A 123 -7.29 24.79 -10.80
C LYS A 123 -7.71 25.43 -9.49
#